data_AF-A0A5R8Y1S2-F1
#
_entry.id   AF-A0A5R8Y1S2-F1
#
_cell.length_a   1.000
_cell.length_b   1.000
_cell.length_c   1.000
_cell.angle_alpha   90.00
_cell.angle_beta   90.00
_cell.angle_gamma   90.00
#
_symmetry.space_group_name_H-M   'P 1'
#
loop_
_entity.id
_entity.type
_entity.pdbx_description
1 polymer ?
#
loop_
_entity_poly.entity_id
_entity_poly.type
_entity_poly.pdbx_seq_one_letter_code
_entity_poly.pdbx_strand_id
1 'polypeptide(L)'
;MIKKLHELKKMQTDQKLIEKGQLMARISRIEDEIMFTENKINTTSVQKHGAISDFAVLAIHKNTMKEHIVKLNNEKIVLQKQVESLVIEIVELQKQTEQYAYILKEQKDEAFRKVLYMEEEAASEYIQSKYISEQENF
;
A
#
# COMPACT_ATOMS: atom_id res chain seq x y z
N MET A 1 -23.88 7.09 -2.91
CA MET A 1 -23.32 5.73 -3.16
C MET A 1 -21.84 5.78 -3.49
N ILE A 2 -21.40 6.59 -4.47
CA ILE A 2 -19.99 6.73 -4.87
C ILE A 2 -19.06 7.15 -3.73
N LYS A 3 -19.48 8.06 -2.84
CA LYS A 3 -18.68 8.46 -1.66
C LYS A 3 -18.32 7.27 -0.77
N LYS A 4 -19.29 6.38 -0.51
CA LYS A 4 -19.07 5.16 0.27
C LYS A 4 -18.10 4.21 -0.44
N LEU A 5 -18.18 4.11 -1.77
CA LEU A 5 -17.25 3.28 -2.56
C LEU A 5 -15.81 3.84 -2.51
N HIS A 6 -15.65 5.17 -2.64
CA HIS A 6 -14.36 5.83 -2.50
C HIS A 6 -13.73 5.56 -1.13
N GLU A 7 -14.49 5.75 -0.05
CA GLU A 7 -14.04 5.48 1.32
C GLU A 7 -13.68 4.00 1.53
N LEU A 8 -14.47 3.08 0.98
CA LEU A 8 -14.19 1.65 1.03
C LEU A 8 -12.89 1.29 0.31
N LYS A 9 -12.66 1.81 -0.90
CA LYS A 9 -11.43 1.54 -1.66
C LYS A 9 -10.19 2.12 -0.98
N LYS A 10 -10.33 3.30 -0.37
CA LYS A 10 -9.27 3.88 0.45
C LYS A 10 -8.92 2.97 1.63
N MET A 11 -9.92 2.50 2.38
CA MET A 11 -9.71 1.57 3.50
C MET A 11 -9.05 0.25 3.04
N GLN A 12 -9.47 -0.31 1.91
CA GLN A 12 -8.85 -1.51 1.34
C GLN A 12 -7.37 -1.27 0.99
N THR A 13 -7.06 -0.09 0.45
CA THR A 13 -5.68 0.30 0.12
C THR A 13 -4.83 0.39 1.39
N ASP A 14 -5.35 1.04 2.43
CA ASP A 14 -4.66 1.18 3.72
C ASP A 14 -4.39 -0.18 4.37
N GLN A 15 -5.37 -1.10 4.33
CA GLN A 15 -5.21 -2.46 4.84
C GLN A 15 -4.10 -3.21 4.11
N LYS A 16 -4.05 -3.11 2.77
CA LYS A 16 -3.03 -3.77 1.95
C LYS A 16 -1.64 -3.18 2.15
N LEU A 17 -1.54 -1.87 2.42
CA LEU A 17 -0.27 -1.24 2.79
C LEU A 17 0.27 -1.76 4.13
N ILE A 18 -0.61 -1.97 5.11
CA ILE A 18 -0.22 -2.57 6.40
C ILE A 18 0.27 -4.01 6.19
N GLU A 19 -0.46 -4.82 5.42
CA GLU A 19 -0.07 -6.20 5.08
C GLU A 19 1.32 -6.25 4.42
N LYS A 20 1.55 -5.37 3.42
CA LYS A 20 2.87 -5.20 2.80
C LYS A 20 3.96 -4.86 3.82
N GLY A 21 3.68 -3.94 4.75
CA GLY A 21 4.62 -3.56 5.80
C GLY A 21 5.01 -4.74 6.71
N GLN A 22 4.05 -5.60 7.06
CA GLN A 22 4.30 -6.80 7.87
C GLN A 22 5.17 -7.82 7.14
N LEU A 23 4.93 -8.05 5.84
CA LEU A 23 5.77 -8.93 5.03
C LEU A 23 7.19 -8.39 4.89
N MET A 24 7.36 -7.09 4.65
CA MET A 24 8.67 -6.45 4.58
C MET A 24 9.44 -6.57 5.90
N ALA A 25 8.77 -6.39 7.04
CA ALA A 25 9.37 -6.61 8.35
C ALA A 25 9.81 -8.07 8.56
N ARG A 26 9.05 -9.05 8.06
CA ARG A 26 9.44 -10.47 8.10
C ARG A 26 10.65 -10.75 7.22
N ILE A 27 10.69 -10.19 6.01
CA ILE A 27 11.86 -10.30 5.12
C ILE A 27 13.11 -9.73 5.80
N SER A 28 13.00 -8.54 6.43
CA SER A 28 14.12 -7.93 7.16
C SER A 28 14.64 -8.84 8.28
N ARG A 29 13.75 -9.48 9.06
CA ARG A 29 14.19 -10.42 10.11
C ARG A 29 14.94 -11.63 9.54
N ILE A 30 14.49 -12.14 8.39
CA ILE A 30 15.19 -13.25 7.70
C ILE A 30 16.57 -12.79 7.23
N GLU A 31 16.70 -11.57 6.71
CA GLU A 31 17.99 -11.01 6.30
C GLU A 31 18.95 -10.85 7.48
N ASP A 32 18.47 -10.35 8.61
CA ASP A 32 19.25 -10.25 9.85
C ASP A 32 19.73 -11.63 10.31
N GLU A 33 18.87 -12.65 10.24
CA GLU A 33 19.21 -14.03 10.63
C GLU A 33 20.23 -14.67 9.69
N ILE A 34 20.12 -14.43 8.38
CA ILE A 34 21.11 -14.87 7.39
C ILE A 34 22.46 -14.23 7.71
N MET A 35 22.51 -12.90 7.88
CA MET A 35 23.73 -12.18 8.19
C MET A 35 24.38 -12.68 9.49
N PHE A 36 23.58 -12.92 10.52
CA PHE A 36 24.06 -13.48 11.79
C PHE A 36 24.65 -14.88 11.61
N THR A 37 24.00 -15.73 10.81
CA THR A 37 24.46 -17.10 10.53
C THR A 37 25.74 -17.10 9.70
N GLU A 38 25.86 -16.21 8.72
CA GLU A 38 27.09 -16.02 7.94
C GLU A 38 28.26 -15.56 8.83
N ASN A 39 28.02 -14.61 9.73
CA ASN A 39 29.02 -14.18 10.70
C ASN A 39 29.48 -15.33 11.60
N LYS A 40 28.56 -16.20 12.04
CA LYS A 40 28.92 -17.43 12.77
C LYS A 40 29.76 -18.37 11.93
N ILE A 41 29.40 -18.63 10.67
CA ILE A 41 30.20 -19.48 9.77
C ILE A 41 31.64 -18.95 9.63
N ASN A 42 31.79 -17.64 9.51
CA ASN A 42 33.08 -16.97 9.29
C ASN A 42 33.96 -16.98 10.54
N THR A 43 33.36 -16.78 11.72
CA THR A 43 34.09 -16.70 13.00
C THR A 43 34.35 -18.07 13.64
N THR A 44 33.53 -19.08 13.33
CA THR A 44 33.72 -20.43 13.88
C THR A 44 34.99 -21.07 13.31
N SER A 45 35.92 -21.41 14.20
CA SER A 45 37.19 -22.05 13.89
C SER A 45 37.57 -23.06 14.98
N VAL A 46 38.55 -23.90 14.71
CA VAL A 46 39.10 -24.88 15.65
C VAL A 46 40.50 -24.48 16.12
N GLN A 47 40.95 -25.04 17.23
CA GLN A 47 42.28 -24.79 17.75
C GLN A 47 43.36 -25.42 16.86
N LYS A 48 44.51 -24.73 16.71
CA LYS A 48 45.64 -25.16 15.86
C LYS A 48 46.18 -26.56 16.19
N HIS A 49 46.08 -26.98 17.45
CA HIS A 49 46.54 -28.28 17.93
C HIS A 49 45.38 -29.14 18.46
N GLY A 50 44.15 -28.89 18.00
CA GLY A 50 42.96 -29.67 18.36
C GLY A 50 42.96 -31.08 17.75
N ALA A 51 42.01 -31.91 18.17
CA ALA A 51 41.88 -33.26 17.64
C ALA A 51 41.44 -33.21 16.17
N ILE A 52 41.88 -34.19 15.36
CA ILE A 52 41.47 -34.29 13.94
C ILE A 52 39.94 -34.38 13.81
N SER A 53 39.26 -35.01 14.78
CA SER A 53 37.80 -35.07 14.89
C SER A 53 37.15 -33.69 14.93
N ASP A 54 37.81 -32.69 15.53
CA ASP A 54 37.26 -31.34 15.71
C ASP A 54 37.10 -30.64 14.35
N PHE A 55 37.99 -30.92 13.39
CA PHE A 55 37.89 -30.40 12.02
C PHE A 55 36.70 -30.99 11.27
N ALA A 56 36.43 -32.29 11.45
CA ALA A 56 35.26 -32.94 10.85
C ALA A 56 33.95 -32.38 11.42
N VAL A 57 33.89 -32.19 12.75
CA VAL A 57 32.75 -31.57 13.43
C VAL A 57 32.54 -30.13 12.95
N LEU A 58 33.61 -29.35 12.81
CA LEU A 58 33.53 -27.99 12.27
C LEU A 58 32.95 -27.97 10.86
N ALA A 59 33.40 -28.88 9.98
CA ALA A 59 32.91 -28.97 8.62
C ALA A 59 31.41 -29.30 8.58
N ILE A 60 30.97 -30.29 9.37
CA ILE A 60 29.55 -30.64 9.52
C ILE A 60 28.75 -29.42 9.99
N HIS A 61 29.21 -28.75 11.06
CA HIS A 61 28.53 -27.60 11.62
C HIS A 61 28.38 -26.45 10.61
N LYS A 62 29.45 -26.13 9.86
CA LYS A 62 29.40 -25.11 8.79
C LYS A 62 28.45 -25.51 7.66
N ASN A 63 28.41 -26.78 7.28
CA ASN A 63 27.49 -27.26 6.25
C ASN A 63 26.03 -27.16 6.72
N THR A 64 25.72 -27.52 7.96
CA THR A 64 24.38 -27.35 8.54
C THR A 64 23.94 -25.88 8.55
N MET A 65 24.84 -24.95 8.89
CA MET A 65 24.53 -23.52 8.84
C MET A 65 24.29 -23.02 7.42
N LYS A 66 25.04 -23.51 6.43
CA LYS A 66 24.80 -23.20 5.00
C LYS A 66 23.43 -23.72 4.53
N GLU A 67 23.05 -24.93 4.93
CA GLU A 67 21.73 -25.48 4.64
C GLU A 67 20.61 -24.63 5.26
N HIS A 68 20.81 -24.14 6.49
CA HIS A 68 19.87 -23.20 7.14
C HIS A 68 19.70 -21.91 6.34
N ILE A 69 20.80 -21.30 5.89
CA ILE A 69 20.77 -20.10 5.02
C ILE A 69 19.99 -20.37 3.72
N VAL A 70 20.15 -21.55 3.11
CA VAL A 70 19.40 -21.91 1.90
C VAL A 70 17.88 -21.96 2.18
N LYS A 71 17.47 -22.53 3.31
CA LYS A 71 16.05 -22.56 3.72
C LYS A 71 15.49 -21.15 3.93
N LEU A 72 16.23 -20.30 4.64
CA LEU A 72 15.85 -18.90 4.87
C LEU A 72 15.72 -18.12 3.56
N ASN A 73 16.63 -18.31 2.61
CA ASN A 73 16.56 -17.69 1.30
C ASN A 73 15.34 -18.14 0.49
N ASN A 74 14.99 -19.43 0.54
CA ASN A 74 13.79 -19.93 -0.10
C ASN A 74 12.51 -19.30 0.49
N GLU A 75 12.44 -19.17 1.82
CA GLU A 75 11.34 -18.48 2.49
C GLU A 75 11.27 -17.01 2.07
N LYS A 76 12.41 -16.31 2.04
CA LYS A 76 12.52 -14.92 1.58
C LYS A 76 11.96 -14.76 0.16
N ILE A 77 12.32 -15.65 -0.77
CA ILE A 77 11.81 -15.60 -2.17
C ILE A 77 10.29 -15.73 -2.21
N VAL A 78 9.71 -16.62 -1.39
CA VAL A 78 8.24 -16.76 -1.32
C VAL A 78 7.59 -15.48 -0.81
N LEU A 79 8.13 -14.89 0.26
CA LEU A 79 7.61 -13.63 0.81
C LEU A 79 7.77 -12.46 -0.18
N GLN A 80 8.87 -12.40 -0.92
CA GLN A 80 9.08 -11.39 -1.97
C GLN A 80 8.02 -11.48 -3.07
N LYS A 81 7.68 -12.69 -3.52
CA LYS A 81 6.60 -12.89 -4.49
C LYS A 81 5.23 -12.42 -3.95
N GLN A 82 4.96 -12.64 -2.66
CA GLN A 82 3.73 -12.13 -2.03
C GLN A 82 3.71 -10.60 -1.96
N VAL A 83 4.85 -9.97 -1.70
CA VAL A 83 4.98 -8.51 -1.75
C VAL A 83 4.73 -7.99 -3.16
N GLU A 84 5.28 -8.64 -4.19
CA GLU A 84 5.06 -8.26 -5.59
C GLU A 84 3.58 -8.34 -5.97
N SER A 85 2.87 -9.42 -5.61
CA SER A 85 1.44 -9.54 -5.87
C SER A 85 0.63 -8.47 -5.15
N LEU A 86 0.96 -8.18 -3.89
CA LEU A 86 0.29 -7.12 -3.11
C LEU A 86 0.51 -5.73 -3.71
N VAL A 87 1.68 -5.45 -4.28
CA VAL A 87 1.96 -4.17 -4.94
C VAL A 87 1.05 -4.00 -6.16
N ILE A 88 0.84 -5.05 -6.95
CA ILE A 88 -0.09 -5.01 -8.10
C ILE A 88 -1.51 -4.72 -7.63
N GLU A 89 -1.97 -5.38 -6.55
CA GLU A 89 -3.30 -5.13 -5.96
C GLU A 89 -3.45 -3.70 -5.46
N ILE A 90 -2.44 -3.16 -4.76
CA ILE A 90 -2.45 -1.78 -4.25
C ILE A 90 -2.58 -0.77 -5.40
N VAL A 91 -1.81 -0.96 -6.47
CA VAL A 91 -1.86 -0.07 -7.65
C VAL A 91 -3.25 -0.06 -8.27
N GLU A 92 -3.89 -1.23 -8.38
CA GLU A 92 -5.25 -1.32 -8.92
C GLU A 92 -6.28 -0.64 -8.02
N LEU A 93 -6.19 -0.83 -6.69
CA LEU A 93 -7.05 -0.16 -5.73
C LEU A 93 -6.86 1.37 -5.74
N GLN A 94 -5.63 1.86 -5.92
CA GLN A 94 -5.34 3.28 -6.05
C GLN A 94 -5.99 3.88 -7.30
N LYS A 95 -5.86 3.22 -8.46
CA LYS A 95 -6.54 3.64 -9.69
C LYS A 95 -8.06 3.75 -9.51
N GLN A 96 -8.68 2.76 -8.88
CA GLN A 96 -10.12 2.77 -8.60
C GLN A 96 -10.50 3.91 -7.65
N THR A 97 -9.68 4.16 -6.63
CA THR A 97 -9.89 5.27 -5.69
C THR A 97 -9.82 6.61 -6.40
N GLU A 98 -8.85 6.83 -7.29
CA GLU A 98 -8.73 8.04 -8.09
C GLU A 98 -9.93 8.24 -9.03
N GLN A 99 -10.40 7.18 -9.68
CA GLN A 99 -11.60 7.23 -10.53
C GLN A 99 -12.83 7.69 -9.72
N TYR A 100 -13.04 7.14 -8.52
CA TYR A 100 -14.15 7.57 -7.68
C TYR A 100 -13.97 9.00 -7.16
N ALA A 101 -12.75 9.44 -6.86
CA ALA A 101 -12.47 10.81 -6.47
C ALA A 101 -12.81 11.79 -7.60
N TYR A 102 -12.49 11.44 -8.84
CA TYR A 102 -12.84 12.22 -10.03
C TYR A 102 -14.36 12.36 -10.19
N ILE A 103 -15.10 11.25 -10.13
CA ILE A 103 -16.57 11.26 -10.25
C ILE A 103 -17.21 12.13 -9.14
N LEU A 104 -16.70 12.04 -7.91
CA LEU A 104 -17.20 12.87 -6.81
C LEU A 104 -16.98 14.36 -7.03
N LYS A 105 -15.87 14.72 -7.68
CA LYS A 105 -15.57 16.11 -8.04
C LYS A 105 -16.58 16.61 -9.09
N GLU A 106 -16.78 15.85 -10.16
CA GLU A 106 -17.76 16.23 -11.20
C GLU A 106 -19.18 16.37 -10.64
N GLN A 107 -19.62 15.45 -9.77
CA GLN A 107 -20.93 15.56 -9.10
C GLN A 107 -21.08 16.83 -8.28
N LYS A 108 -20.00 17.26 -7.61
CA LYS A 108 -19.98 18.49 -6.82
C LYS A 108 -20.07 19.71 -7.73
N ASP A 109 -19.31 19.72 -8.82
CA ASP A 109 -19.28 20.82 -9.78
C ASP A 109 -20.64 20.97 -10.50
N GLU A 110 -21.27 19.86 -10.87
CA GLU A 110 -22.61 19.86 -11.49
C GLU A 110 -23.68 20.34 -10.52
N ALA A 111 -23.65 19.88 -9.26
CA ALA A 111 -24.58 20.35 -8.23
C ALA A 111 -24.44 21.85 -7.99
N PHE A 112 -23.20 22.37 -7.96
CA PHE A 112 -22.94 23.80 -7.83
C PHE A 112 -23.49 24.62 -9.00
N ARG A 113 -23.27 24.15 -10.25
CA ARG A 113 -23.83 24.80 -11.45
C ARG A 113 -25.36 24.85 -11.43
N LYS A 114 -26.03 23.79 -10.97
CA LYS A 114 -27.50 23.75 -10.85
C LYS A 114 -28.00 24.78 -9.86
N VAL A 115 -27.35 24.91 -8.71
CA VAL A 115 -27.71 25.93 -7.70
C VAL A 115 -27.53 27.34 -8.27
N LEU A 116 -26.40 27.62 -8.93
CA LEU A 116 -26.13 28.92 -9.54
C LEU A 116 -27.19 29.28 -10.59
N TYR A 117 -27.57 28.32 -11.45
CA TYR A 117 -28.60 28.52 -12.46
C TYR A 117 -29.98 28.83 -11.84
N MET A 118 -30.36 28.12 -10.78
CA MET A 118 -31.62 28.39 -10.06
C MET A 118 -31.61 29.78 -9.39
N GLU A 119 -30.47 30.22 -8.86
CA GLU A 119 -30.31 31.57 -8.30
C GLU A 119 -30.41 32.65 -9.38
N GLU A 120 -29.79 32.44 -10.54
CA GLU A 120 -29.89 33.34 -11.70
C GLU A 120 -31.33 33.44 -12.23
N GLU A 121 -32.03 32.32 -12.33
CA GLU A 121 -33.43 32.26 -12.78
C GLU A 121 -34.34 33.00 -11.79
N ALA A 122 -34.22 32.73 -10.48
CA ALA A 122 -34.97 33.42 -9.45
C ALA A 122 -34.69 34.94 -9.41
N ALA A 123 -33.43 35.35 -9.59
CA ALA A 123 -33.06 36.75 -9.68
C ALA A 123 -33.64 37.42 -10.93
N SER A 124 -33.64 36.72 -12.07
CA SER A 124 -34.22 37.21 -13.32
C SER A 124 -35.74 37.36 -13.23
N GLU A 125 -36.44 36.36 -12.69
CA GLU A 125 -37.88 36.41 -12.41
C GLU A 125 -38.24 37.55 -11.44
N TYR A 126 -37.43 37.74 -10.39
CA TYR A 126 -37.59 38.85 -9.45
C TYR A 126 -37.46 40.21 -10.15
N ILE A 127 -36.43 40.40 -10.99
CA ILE A 127 -36.26 41.65 -11.76
C ILE A 127 -37.44 41.88 -12.72
N GLN A 128 -37.87 40.83 -13.41
CA GLN A 128 -38.97 40.91 -14.38
C GLN A 128 -40.30 41.25 -13.69
N SER A 129 -40.63 40.60 -12.58
CA SER A 129 -41.84 40.90 -11.80
C SER A 129 -41.83 42.32 -11.24
N LYS A 130 -40.67 42.80 -10.74
CA LYS A 130 -40.45 44.20 -10.36
C LYS A 130 -40.76 45.15 -11.52
N TYR A 131 -40.20 44.90 -12.70
CA TYR A 131 -40.42 45.71 -13.89
C TYR A 131 -41.89 45.76 -14.32
N ILE A 132 -42.58 44.62 -14.31
CA ILE A 132 -44.02 44.53 -14.66
C ILE A 132 -44.86 45.32 -13.65
N SER A 133 -44.58 45.17 -12.35
CA SER A 133 -45.32 45.89 -11.31
C SER A 133 -45.15 47.41 -11.38
N GLU A 134 -43.99 47.89 -11.85
CA GLU A 134 -43.74 49.32 -12.05
C GLU A 134 -44.42 49.85 -13.32
N GLN A 135 -44.68 49.01 -14.34
CA GLN A 135 -45.44 49.38 -15.53
C GLN A 135 -46.97 49.40 -15.32
N GLU A 136 -47.53 48.53 -14.48
CA GLU A 136 -48.97 48.51 -14.16
C GLU A 136 -49.44 49.68 -13.27
N ASN A 137 -48.50 50.40 -12.64
CA ASN A 137 -48.78 51.55 -11.78
C ASN A 137 -48.74 52.91 -12.52
N PHE A 138 -48.65 52.92 -13.85
CA PHE A 138 -48.78 54.10 -14.73
C PHE A 138 -50.08 54.05 -15.53
#